data_AF-A0A1Q3RLA1-F1
#
_entry.id   AF-A0A1Q3RLA1-F1
#
_cell.length_a   1.000
_cell.length_b   1.000
_cell.length_c   1.000
_cell.angle_alpha   90.00
_cell.angle_beta   90.00
_cell.angle_gamma   90.00
#
_symmetry.space_group_name_H-M   'P 1'
#
loop_
_entity.id
_entity.type
_entity.pdbx_description
1 polymer ?
#
loop_
_entity_poly.entity_id
_entity_poly.type
_entity_poly.pdbx_seq_one_letter_code
_entity_poly.pdbx_strand_id
1 'polypeptide(L)'
;MKTKVLLYVLLLSVLVLSACSNTDRTNSYNTYASKEDAIENGLTETDKFLSTVSYKDMNIVFFEREGALGTSILLEDKAQFRLVRNEPFHKFESESDYLTGGFSIKIDDETSINILAGEVFDVSINQILLEDNKTKQQIEIWNRDSSNSMLFYSILGDVEYVDKTVIAINNENSNIDEPTTATGQGNASNSNATSETQFFEVEKVLNGIAYKLGEKNTASKESNLKIVGSAKVNTEGELQFEGIFEIDGKAYNLIYESDNSNLLSYASAEGYTRTYGQVFLNNDLSKVSVSILEDGWSNEDGNMLTYPAKTKTEGLAIANEIMIDYLLSMGIPTLE
;
A
#
# COMPACT_ATOMS: atom_id res chain seq x y z
N MET A 1 25.47 16.52 -42.81
CA MET A 1 24.48 15.43 -42.96
C MET A 1 24.18 14.73 -41.62
N LYS A 2 25.20 14.40 -40.80
CA LYS A 2 25.05 13.68 -39.53
C LYS A 2 24.15 14.38 -38.49
N THR A 3 24.22 15.70 -38.35
CA THR A 3 23.43 16.46 -37.37
C THR A 3 21.93 16.49 -37.68
N LYS A 4 21.56 16.49 -38.96
CA LYS A 4 20.14 16.48 -39.38
C LYS A 4 19.51 15.10 -39.11
N VAL A 5 20.25 14.02 -39.33
CA VAL A 5 19.78 12.65 -39.06
C VAL A 5 19.57 12.44 -37.56
N LEU A 6 20.49 12.92 -36.71
CA LEU A 6 20.34 12.84 -35.25
C LEU A 6 19.11 13.59 -34.74
N LEU A 7 18.84 14.80 -35.28
CA LEU A 7 17.67 15.58 -34.92
C LEU A 7 16.36 14.87 -35.31
N TYR A 8 16.32 14.23 -36.48
CA TYR A 8 15.16 13.46 -36.92
C TYR A 8 14.91 12.23 -36.06
N VAL A 9 15.96 11.51 -35.66
CA VAL A 9 15.83 10.35 -34.75
C VAL A 9 15.33 10.79 -33.38
N LEU A 10 15.83 11.91 -32.86
CA LEU A 10 15.43 12.44 -31.55
C LEU A 10 13.98 12.95 -31.56
N LEU A 11 13.57 13.62 -32.64
CA LEU A 11 12.17 14.05 -32.82
C LEU A 11 11.23 12.84 -32.95
N LEU A 12 11.64 11.80 -33.70
CA LEU A 12 10.87 10.58 -33.85
C LEU A 12 10.74 9.83 -32.52
N SER A 13 11.80 9.77 -31.70
CA SER A 13 11.71 9.16 -30.36
C SER A 13 10.77 9.92 -29.43
N VAL A 14 10.75 11.26 -29.48
CA VAL A 14 9.80 12.07 -28.70
C VAL A 14 8.36 11.84 -29.16
N LEU A 15 8.13 11.74 -30.47
CA LEU A 15 6.80 11.46 -31.02
C LEU A 15 6.29 10.05 -30.68
N VAL A 16 7.17 9.04 -30.72
CA VAL A 16 6.81 7.67 -30.32
C VAL A 16 6.52 7.57 -28.82
N LEU A 17 7.28 8.30 -27.97
CA LEU A 17 7.01 8.37 -26.53
C LEU A 17 5.67 9.05 -26.22
N SER A 18 5.29 10.09 -26.98
CA SER A 18 3.99 10.77 -26.80
C SER A 18 2.79 9.96 -27.31
N ALA A 19 3.00 8.98 -28.19
CA ALA A 19 1.93 8.13 -28.72
C ALA A 19 1.53 7.00 -27.75
N CYS A 20 2.43 6.61 -26.83
CA CYS A 20 2.14 5.60 -25.81
C CYS A 20 1.54 6.18 -24.52
N SER A 21 1.52 7.51 -24.34
CA SER A 21 1.14 8.11 -23.05
C SER A 21 -0.33 8.51 -22.91
N ASN A 22 -1.21 8.14 -23.85
CA ASN A 22 -2.60 8.67 -23.88
C ASN A 22 -3.65 7.73 -24.48
N THR A 23 -3.37 6.46 -24.71
CA THR A 23 -4.29 5.59 -25.48
C THR A 23 -5.55 5.14 -24.73
N ASP A 24 -5.59 5.21 -23.39
CA ASP A 24 -6.70 4.65 -22.61
C ASP A 24 -7.64 5.68 -21.96
N ARG A 25 -7.33 6.99 -22.08
CA ARG A 25 -8.32 8.07 -21.92
C ARG A 25 -9.28 8.07 -23.10
N THR A 26 -10.09 7.02 -23.19
CA THR A 26 -11.29 7.00 -23.99
C THR A 26 -12.28 7.96 -23.31
N ASN A 27 -12.17 9.24 -23.66
CA ASN A 27 -13.26 10.19 -23.48
C ASN A 27 -14.40 9.75 -24.40
N SER A 28 -15.10 8.69 -24.01
CA SER A 28 -16.38 8.33 -24.60
C SER A 28 -17.32 9.48 -24.29
N TYR A 29 -17.54 10.35 -25.27
CA TYR A 29 -18.54 11.41 -25.17
C TYR A 29 -19.98 10.86 -25.30
N ASN A 30 -20.12 9.55 -25.46
CA ASN A 30 -21.41 8.91 -25.59
C ASN A 30 -22.16 9.00 -24.26
N THR A 31 -23.41 9.39 -24.35
CA THR A 31 -24.36 9.45 -23.24
C THR A 31 -25.47 8.43 -23.49
N TYR A 32 -25.97 7.83 -22.42
CA TYR A 32 -26.94 6.75 -22.47
C TYR A 32 -28.19 7.12 -21.67
N ALA A 33 -29.32 6.47 -21.97
CA ALA A 33 -30.59 6.77 -21.32
C ALA A 33 -30.72 6.12 -19.92
N SER A 34 -29.90 5.11 -19.62
CA SER A 34 -29.89 4.40 -18.34
C SER A 34 -28.47 4.32 -17.76
N LYS A 35 -28.40 4.07 -16.45
CA LYS A 35 -27.12 3.85 -15.74
C LYS A 35 -26.46 2.57 -16.23
N GLU A 36 -27.27 1.53 -16.40
CA GLU A 36 -26.87 0.20 -16.81
C GLU A 36 -26.24 0.23 -18.21
N ASP A 37 -26.87 0.93 -19.17
CA ASP A 37 -26.35 1.08 -20.53
C ASP A 37 -25.02 1.84 -20.52
N ALA A 38 -24.91 2.89 -19.69
CA ALA A 38 -23.67 3.66 -19.57
C ALA A 38 -22.52 2.85 -18.97
N ILE A 39 -22.80 1.96 -18.02
CA ILE A 39 -21.80 1.06 -17.44
C ILE A 39 -21.40 0.00 -18.47
N GLU A 40 -22.37 -0.69 -19.07
CA GLU A 40 -22.14 -1.78 -20.04
C GLU A 40 -21.33 -1.30 -21.24
N ASN A 41 -21.65 -0.13 -21.79
CA ASN A 41 -20.98 0.42 -22.97
C ASN A 41 -19.74 1.27 -22.62
N GLY A 42 -19.59 1.67 -21.36
CA GLY A 42 -18.44 2.42 -20.87
C GLY A 42 -17.28 1.51 -20.44
N LEU A 43 -17.57 0.27 -20.08
CA LEU A 43 -16.60 -0.79 -19.84
C LEU A 43 -16.21 -1.48 -21.17
N THR A 44 -14.98 -2.01 -21.26
CA THR A 44 -14.52 -2.79 -22.42
C THR A 44 -14.74 -4.27 -22.18
N GLU A 45 -14.63 -5.09 -23.22
CA GLU A 45 -14.78 -6.55 -23.12
C GLU A 45 -13.78 -7.21 -22.14
N THR A 46 -12.65 -6.55 -21.88
CA THR A 46 -11.64 -7.00 -20.90
C THR A 46 -11.92 -6.55 -19.46
N ASP A 47 -12.92 -5.71 -19.25
CA ASP A 47 -13.31 -5.22 -17.93
C ASP A 47 -14.37 -6.13 -17.32
N LYS A 48 -14.18 -6.45 -16.05
CA LYS A 48 -15.14 -7.18 -15.24
C LYS A 48 -15.74 -6.23 -14.21
N PHE A 49 -17.01 -5.88 -14.38
CA PHE A 49 -17.74 -5.06 -13.42
C PHE A 49 -17.75 -5.72 -12.02
N LEU A 50 -17.45 -4.93 -10.99
CA LEU A 50 -17.47 -5.37 -9.59
C LEU A 50 -18.68 -4.78 -8.86
N SER A 51 -18.78 -3.45 -8.77
CA SER A 51 -19.91 -2.79 -8.12
C SER A 51 -20.06 -1.32 -8.52
N THR A 52 -21.19 -0.74 -8.14
CA THR A 52 -21.41 0.70 -8.15
C THR A 52 -21.68 1.17 -6.73
N VAL A 53 -20.93 2.15 -6.26
CA VAL A 53 -21.08 2.73 -4.91
C VAL A 53 -21.43 4.20 -5.06
N SER A 54 -22.49 4.63 -4.37
CA SER A 54 -22.86 6.05 -4.32
C SER A 54 -22.10 6.77 -3.22
N TYR A 55 -21.50 7.91 -3.53
CA TYR A 55 -20.85 8.79 -2.56
C TYR A 55 -21.21 10.24 -2.88
N LYS A 56 -21.81 10.93 -1.90
CA LYS A 56 -22.48 12.23 -2.12
C LYS A 56 -23.47 12.09 -3.30
N ASP A 57 -23.43 12.96 -4.29
CA ASP A 57 -24.32 12.94 -5.46
C ASP A 57 -23.74 12.18 -6.67
N MET A 58 -22.74 11.32 -6.44
CA MET A 58 -22.02 10.63 -7.51
C MET A 58 -22.07 9.13 -7.35
N ASN A 59 -21.88 8.45 -8.48
CA ASN A 59 -21.81 7.00 -8.54
C ASN A 59 -20.42 6.62 -9.04
N ILE A 60 -19.67 5.89 -8.21
CA ILE A 60 -18.36 5.37 -8.55
C ILE A 60 -18.53 3.91 -8.94
N VAL A 61 -18.01 3.56 -10.10
CA VAL A 61 -18.04 2.21 -10.66
C VAL A 61 -16.67 1.59 -10.47
N PHE A 62 -16.64 0.45 -9.80
CA PHE A 62 -15.45 -0.37 -9.61
C PHE A 62 -15.50 -1.54 -10.59
N PHE A 63 -14.35 -1.82 -11.21
CA PHE A 63 -14.19 -2.91 -12.15
C PHE A 63 -12.78 -3.50 -12.04
N GLU A 64 -12.62 -4.74 -12.49
CA GLU A 64 -11.35 -5.44 -12.55
C GLU A 64 -10.90 -5.53 -14.02
N ARG A 65 -9.62 -5.21 -14.28
CA ARG A 65 -8.99 -5.34 -15.59
C ARG A 65 -7.64 -6.01 -15.41
N GLU A 66 -7.47 -7.19 -16.01
CA GLU A 66 -6.20 -7.93 -15.96
C GLU A 66 -5.66 -8.12 -14.51
N GLY A 67 -6.57 -8.33 -13.54
CA GLY A 67 -6.25 -8.46 -12.12
C GLY A 67 -6.01 -7.13 -11.39
N ALA A 68 -6.06 -5.99 -12.06
CA ALA A 68 -5.95 -4.67 -11.44
C ALA A 68 -7.33 -4.05 -11.15
N LEU A 69 -7.43 -3.30 -10.06
CA LEU A 69 -8.63 -2.52 -9.71
C LEU A 69 -8.69 -1.23 -10.52
N GLY A 70 -9.77 -1.06 -11.28
CA GLY A 70 -10.13 0.16 -11.98
C GLY A 70 -11.28 0.91 -11.32
N THR A 71 -11.31 2.22 -11.51
CA THR A 71 -12.42 3.08 -11.06
C THR A 71 -12.95 3.96 -12.18
N SER A 72 -14.23 4.29 -12.13
CA SER A 72 -14.88 5.20 -13.07
C SER A 72 -15.96 6.01 -12.37
N ILE A 73 -16.22 7.20 -12.86
CA ILE A 73 -17.29 8.06 -12.36
C ILE A 73 -18.45 8.01 -13.36
N LEU A 74 -19.62 7.62 -12.87
CA LEU A 74 -20.87 7.67 -13.63
C LEU A 74 -21.53 9.03 -13.40
N LEU A 75 -21.42 9.89 -14.40
CA LEU A 75 -22.01 11.23 -14.43
C LEU A 75 -23.46 11.16 -14.93
N GLU A 76 -24.31 12.01 -14.35
CA GLU A 76 -25.70 12.20 -14.77
C GLU A 76 -25.93 13.67 -15.16
N ASP A 77 -26.43 13.92 -16.37
CA ASP A 77 -26.90 15.24 -16.82
C ASP A 77 -28.22 15.08 -17.57
N LYS A 78 -29.28 15.77 -17.13
CA LYS A 78 -30.62 15.76 -17.75
C LYS A 78 -31.15 14.35 -18.07
N ALA A 79 -31.02 13.42 -17.12
CA ALA A 79 -31.39 12.02 -17.26
C ALA A 79 -30.63 11.26 -18.37
N GLN A 80 -29.43 11.74 -18.71
CA GLN A 80 -28.47 11.02 -19.52
C GLN A 80 -27.25 10.66 -18.67
N PHE A 81 -26.73 9.46 -18.89
CA PHE A 81 -25.66 8.89 -18.09
C PHE A 81 -24.40 8.73 -18.94
N ARG A 82 -23.25 8.99 -18.35
CA ARG A 82 -21.95 8.80 -19.00
C ARG A 82 -20.94 8.24 -18.00
N LEU A 83 -20.29 7.16 -18.37
CA LEU A 83 -19.17 6.62 -17.61
C LEU A 83 -17.88 7.32 -18.04
N VAL A 84 -17.21 7.97 -17.10
CA VAL A 84 -15.90 8.59 -17.29
C VAL A 84 -14.87 7.75 -16.54
N ARG A 85 -13.91 7.20 -17.28
CA ARG A 85 -12.86 6.37 -16.70
C ARG A 85 -11.85 7.23 -15.97
N ASN A 86 -11.54 6.82 -14.75
CA ASN A 86 -10.41 7.33 -14.02
C ASN A 86 -9.23 6.38 -14.25
N GLU A 87 -8.15 6.94 -14.75
CA GLU A 87 -6.84 6.32 -14.68
C GLU A 87 -6.14 6.85 -13.43
N PRO A 88 -5.33 6.01 -12.75
CA PRO A 88 -4.83 4.72 -13.20
C PRO A 88 -5.59 3.47 -12.69
N PHE A 89 -5.22 2.30 -13.22
CA PHE A 89 -5.54 0.99 -12.62
C PHE A 89 -4.55 0.65 -11.50
N HIS A 90 -5.03 0.03 -10.44
CA HIS A 90 -4.25 -0.35 -9.27
C HIS A 90 -4.07 -1.86 -9.22
N LYS A 91 -2.86 -2.33 -9.58
CA LYS A 91 -2.49 -3.74 -9.44
C LYS A 91 -1.76 -3.94 -8.11
N PHE A 92 -2.08 -5.02 -7.43
CA PHE A 92 -1.44 -5.42 -6.19
C PHE A 92 -0.56 -6.64 -6.46
N GLU A 93 0.68 -6.59 -6.00
CA GLU A 93 1.63 -7.71 -6.12
C GLU A 93 2.35 -7.84 -4.78
N SER A 94 2.18 -8.98 -4.12
CA SER A 94 2.85 -9.31 -2.86
C SER A 94 3.01 -10.81 -2.69
N GLU A 95 3.95 -11.21 -1.83
CA GLU A 95 4.07 -12.58 -1.31
C GLU A 95 3.31 -12.76 0.03
N SER A 96 2.75 -11.68 0.59
CA SER A 96 1.91 -11.69 1.79
C SER A 96 0.52 -12.27 1.53
N ASP A 97 -0.23 -12.62 2.59
CA ASP A 97 -1.58 -13.18 2.45
C ASP A 97 -2.58 -12.22 1.80
N TYR A 98 -2.37 -10.92 1.97
CA TYR A 98 -3.11 -9.86 1.31
C TYR A 98 -2.22 -8.61 1.22
N LEU A 99 -2.58 -7.67 0.34
CA LEU A 99 -1.96 -6.34 0.29
C LEU A 99 -3.05 -5.29 0.25
N THR A 100 -2.84 -4.19 0.97
CA THR A 100 -3.74 -3.04 0.98
C THR A 100 -2.97 -1.75 0.67
N GLY A 101 -3.68 -0.77 0.12
CA GLY A 101 -3.15 0.54 -0.20
C GLY A 101 -4.26 1.57 -0.35
N GLY A 102 -3.86 2.84 -0.34
CA GLY A 102 -4.76 3.97 -0.53
C GLY A 102 -4.45 4.72 -1.81
N PHE A 103 -5.49 5.13 -2.54
CA PHE A 103 -5.38 6.10 -3.62
C PHE A 103 -6.55 7.08 -3.67
N SER A 104 -6.26 8.31 -4.07
CA SER A 104 -7.30 9.33 -4.22
C SER A 104 -7.75 9.43 -5.68
N ILE A 105 -9.05 9.54 -5.91
CA ILE A 105 -9.60 9.90 -7.22
C ILE A 105 -10.08 11.35 -7.20
N LYS A 106 -9.76 12.10 -8.24
CA LYS A 106 -10.28 13.45 -8.44
C LYS A 106 -11.65 13.35 -9.14
N ILE A 107 -12.65 13.99 -8.56
CA ILE A 107 -14.00 14.05 -9.13
C ILE A 107 -14.15 15.28 -10.02
N ASP A 108 -13.76 16.41 -9.46
CA ASP A 108 -13.85 17.75 -10.03
C ASP A 108 -12.67 18.56 -9.51
N ASP A 109 -12.59 19.82 -9.89
CA ASP A 109 -11.42 20.66 -9.59
C ASP A 109 -11.13 20.87 -8.11
N GLU A 110 -12.12 20.68 -7.24
CA GLU A 110 -12.06 20.98 -5.81
C GLU A 110 -12.23 19.73 -4.93
N THR A 111 -12.72 18.62 -5.50
CA THR A 111 -13.09 17.43 -4.75
C THR A 111 -12.27 16.22 -5.15
N SER A 112 -11.63 15.61 -4.14
CA SER A 112 -10.99 14.30 -4.24
C SER A 112 -11.63 13.35 -3.23
N ILE A 113 -11.68 12.07 -3.57
CA ILE A 113 -12.10 11.01 -2.65
C ILE A 113 -10.94 10.08 -2.41
N ASN A 114 -10.71 9.74 -1.15
CA ASN A 114 -9.81 8.67 -0.76
C ASN A 114 -10.50 7.31 -0.84
N ILE A 115 -9.89 6.38 -1.56
CA ILE A 115 -10.31 4.99 -1.68
C ILE A 115 -9.23 4.10 -1.08
N LEU A 116 -9.61 3.26 -0.12
CA LEU A 116 -8.79 2.15 0.34
C LEU A 116 -9.10 0.95 -0.55
N ALA A 117 -8.07 0.23 -0.97
CA ALA A 117 -8.21 -0.92 -1.83
C ALA A 117 -7.10 -1.93 -1.60
N GLY A 118 -7.33 -3.17 -2.00
CA GLY A 118 -6.33 -4.21 -1.89
C GLY A 118 -6.73 -5.48 -2.62
N GLU A 119 -5.90 -6.49 -2.47
CA GLU A 119 -6.09 -7.82 -3.03
C GLU A 119 -5.79 -8.89 -1.98
N VAL A 120 -6.62 -9.93 -1.96
CA VAL A 120 -6.43 -11.13 -1.14
C VAL A 120 -5.69 -12.19 -1.97
N PHE A 121 -4.52 -12.62 -1.51
CA PHE A 121 -3.72 -13.65 -2.17
C PHE A 121 -3.91 -15.03 -1.52
N ASP A 122 -4.05 -15.08 -0.18
CA ASP A 122 -4.29 -16.33 0.55
C ASP A 122 -5.75 -16.78 0.37
N VAL A 123 -5.90 -18.04 -0.03
CA VAL A 123 -7.20 -18.68 -0.19
C VAL A 123 -7.92 -18.97 1.13
N SER A 124 -7.23 -18.89 2.27
CA SER A 124 -7.81 -19.12 3.59
C SER A 124 -8.59 -17.91 4.15
N ILE A 125 -8.27 -16.69 3.70
CA ILE A 125 -8.96 -15.45 4.07
C ILE A 125 -10.36 -15.45 3.46
N ASN A 126 -11.40 -15.41 4.29
CA ASN A 126 -12.79 -15.37 3.80
C ASN A 126 -13.45 -14.01 3.94
N GLN A 127 -12.88 -13.13 4.75
CA GLN A 127 -13.48 -11.83 5.02
C GLN A 127 -12.40 -10.79 5.27
N ILE A 128 -12.63 -9.58 4.77
CA ILE A 128 -11.86 -8.39 5.10
C ILE A 128 -12.79 -7.40 5.81
N LEU A 129 -12.39 -6.99 7.00
CA LEU A 129 -13.03 -5.94 7.77
C LEU A 129 -12.19 -4.67 7.73
N LEU A 130 -12.87 -3.52 7.71
CA LEU A 130 -12.27 -2.22 7.93
C LEU A 130 -12.68 -1.74 9.33
N GLU A 131 -11.70 -1.59 10.21
CA GLU A 131 -11.88 -1.05 11.56
C GLU A 131 -11.57 0.44 11.60
N ASP A 132 -12.44 1.22 12.24
CA ASP A 132 -12.14 2.59 12.62
C ASP A 132 -11.26 2.64 13.87
N ASN A 133 -10.09 3.26 13.77
CA ASN A 133 -9.10 3.21 14.85
C ASN A 133 -9.56 3.91 16.14
N LYS A 134 -10.42 4.93 16.01
CA LYS A 134 -10.91 5.75 17.13
C LYS A 134 -12.13 5.13 17.81
N THR A 135 -13.09 4.67 17.01
CA THR A 135 -14.40 4.18 17.49
C THR A 135 -14.46 2.67 17.64
N LYS A 136 -13.49 1.95 17.06
CA LYS A 136 -13.46 0.48 16.96
C LYS A 136 -14.66 -0.11 16.24
N GLN A 137 -15.36 0.70 15.46
CA GLN A 137 -16.43 0.24 14.61
C GLN A 137 -15.84 -0.52 13.42
N GLN A 138 -16.34 -1.72 13.17
CA GLN A 138 -15.92 -2.58 12.08
C GLN A 138 -17.01 -2.63 10.99
N ILE A 139 -16.56 -2.66 9.74
CA ILE A 139 -17.44 -2.79 8.57
C ILE A 139 -16.83 -3.86 7.67
N GLU A 140 -17.63 -4.83 7.23
CA GLU A 140 -17.20 -5.77 6.20
C GLU A 140 -17.07 -5.04 4.87
N ILE A 141 -15.89 -5.13 4.25
CA ILE A 141 -15.62 -4.52 2.94
C ILE A 141 -15.38 -5.55 1.85
N TRP A 142 -15.18 -6.82 2.24
CA TRP A 142 -15.07 -7.93 1.30
C TRP A 142 -15.38 -9.24 2.00
N ASN A 143 -16.01 -10.15 1.25
CA ASN A 143 -16.32 -11.50 1.68
C ASN A 143 -16.19 -12.43 0.47
N ARG A 144 -15.49 -13.55 0.64
CA ARG A 144 -15.19 -14.49 -0.43
C ARG A 144 -16.44 -15.12 -1.05
N ASP A 145 -17.47 -15.38 -0.24
CA ASP A 145 -18.68 -16.07 -0.70
C ASP A 145 -19.58 -15.17 -1.54
N SER A 146 -19.51 -13.85 -1.33
CA SER A 146 -20.32 -12.86 -2.04
C SER A 146 -19.54 -12.07 -3.09
N SER A 147 -18.21 -12.07 -3.03
CA SER A 147 -17.36 -11.40 -4.00
C SER A 147 -17.08 -12.28 -5.21
N ASN A 148 -17.10 -11.67 -6.38
CA ASN A 148 -16.65 -12.31 -7.62
C ASN A 148 -15.16 -12.06 -7.91
N SER A 149 -14.44 -11.33 -7.06
CA SER A 149 -13.04 -10.92 -7.24
C SER A 149 -12.25 -11.04 -5.94
N MET A 150 -10.92 -11.23 -6.03
CA MET A 150 -10.02 -11.13 -4.88
C MET A 150 -9.71 -9.69 -4.48
N LEU A 151 -10.12 -8.73 -5.30
CA LEU A 151 -9.97 -7.31 -5.00
C LEU A 151 -11.02 -6.85 -3.98
N PHE A 152 -10.61 -6.01 -3.05
CA PHE A 152 -11.48 -5.33 -2.10
C PHE A 152 -11.27 -3.82 -2.14
N TYR A 153 -12.29 -3.05 -1.74
CA TYR A 153 -12.20 -1.60 -1.69
C TYR A 153 -13.23 -1.00 -0.74
N SER A 154 -12.94 0.22 -0.27
CA SER A 154 -13.84 1.02 0.55
C SER A 154 -13.63 2.50 0.27
N ILE A 155 -14.73 3.25 0.16
CA ILE A 155 -14.69 4.70 0.03
C ILE A 155 -14.52 5.32 1.41
N LEU A 156 -13.38 5.96 1.64
CA LEU A 156 -13.09 6.68 2.88
C LEU A 156 -13.61 8.13 2.82
N GLY A 157 -13.85 8.66 1.62
CA GLY A 157 -14.31 10.03 1.43
C GLY A 157 -13.19 11.04 1.67
N ASP A 158 -13.45 12.02 2.54
CA ASP A 158 -12.50 13.07 2.90
C ASP A 158 -11.57 12.63 4.07
N VAL A 159 -11.72 11.39 4.57
CA VAL A 159 -10.93 10.83 5.68
C VAL A 159 -9.61 10.28 5.14
N GLU A 160 -8.50 10.54 5.85
CA GLU A 160 -7.19 9.98 5.54
C GLU A 160 -7.11 8.48 5.89
N TYR A 161 -6.28 7.74 5.17
CA TYR A 161 -6.08 6.30 5.33
C TYR A 161 -5.69 5.88 6.75
N VAL A 162 -4.95 6.74 7.44
CA VAL A 162 -4.33 6.45 8.75
C VAL A 162 -5.35 6.25 9.89
N ASP A 163 -6.60 6.65 9.71
CA ASP A 163 -7.65 6.50 10.72
C ASP A 163 -8.33 5.11 10.67
N LYS A 164 -7.96 4.24 9.72
CA LYS A 164 -8.57 2.91 9.53
C LYS A 164 -7.51 1.83 9.47
N THR A 165 -7.82 0.64 9.99
CA THR A 165 -6.97 -0.55 9.86
C THR A 165 -7.75 -1.67 9.17
N VAL A 166 -7.05 -2.42 8.31
CA VAL A 166 -7.60 -3.59 7.60
C VAL A 166 -7.36 -4.84 8.43
N ILE A 167 -8.40 -5.66 8.60
CA ILE A 167 -8.33 -6.92 9.34
C ILE A 167 -8.78 -8.05 8.42
N ALA A 168 -7.90 -9.03 8.21
CA ALA A 168 -8.21 -10.26 7.49
C ALA A 168 -8.68 -11.36 8.44
N ILE A 169 -9.71 -12.11 8.05
CA ILE A 169 -10.27 -13.21 8.84
C ILE A 169 -10.18 -14.52 8.04
N ASN A 170 -9.49 -15.51 8.63
CA ASN A 170 -9.35 -16.85 8.09
C ASN A 170 -10.42 -17.78 8.67
N ASN A 171 -11.01 -18.65 7.84
CA ASN A 171 -11.88 -19.73 8.34
C ASN A 171 -11.04 -20.97 8.64
N GLU A 172 -10.08 -20.87 9.57
CA GLU A 172 -9.52 -22.05 10.19
C GLU A 172 -10.13 -22.20 11.60
N ASN A 173 -11.10 -23.12 11.70
CA ASN A 173 -11.79 -23.62 12.91
C ASN A 173 -13.20 -23.07 13.21
N SER A 174 -14.19 -23.62 12.49
CA SER A 174 -15.52 -23.89 13.07
C SER A 174 -15.88 -25.39 13.01
N ASN A 175 -14.90 -26.28 13.11
CA ASN A 175 -15.17 -27.66 13.54
C ASN A 175 -15.27 -27.66 15.07
N ILE A 176 -16.48 -27.40 15.55
CA ILE A 176 -16.88 -27.68 16.92
C ILE A 176 -16.90 -29.21 17.04
N ASP A 177 -15.87 -29.78 17.68
CA ASP A 177 -15.92 -31.17 18.14
C ASP A 177 -17.13 -31.35 19.07
N GLU A 178 -17.98 -32.32 18.75
CA GLU A 178 -19.07 -32.76 19.63
C GLU A 178 -18.50 -33.19 21.00
N PRO A 179 -19.15 -32.83 22.12
CA PRO A 179 -18.66 -33.21 23.44
C PRO A 179 -18.97 -34.69 23.71
N THR A 180 -17.95 -35.54 23.62
CA THR A 180 -17.96 -36.88 24.19
C THR A 180 -18.00 -36.78 25.72
N THR A 181 -19.07 -37.28 26.31
CA THR A 181 -19.26 -37.40 27.76
C THR A 181 -18.14 -38.23 28.41
N ALA A 182 -17.37 -37.61 29.30
CA ALA A 182 -16.68 -38.32 30.38
C ALA A 182 -16.44 -37.40 31.59
N THR A 183 -16.97 -37.84 32.72
CA THR A 183 -16.84 -37.33 34.07
C THR A 183 -15.40 -37.25 34.59
N GLY A 184 -15.03 -36.16 35.25
CA GLY A 184 -13.83 -36.08 36.09
C GLY A 184 -13.63 -34.71 36.73
N GLN A 185 -13.95 -34.58 38.02
CA GLN A 185 -13.68 -33.40 38.86
C GLN A 185 -12.18 -33.10 38.97
N GLY A 186 -11.82 -31.82 38.85
CA GLY A 186 -10.51 -31.30 39.24
C GLY A 186 -10.44 -29.78 39.09
N ASN A 187 -10.54 -29.07 40.21
CA ASN A 187 -10.36 -27.62 40.32
C ASN A 187 -9.02 -27.13 39.74
N ALA A 188 -9.08 -26.19 38.81
CA ALA A 188 -8.06 -25.16 38.64
C ALA A 188 -8.72 -23.92 38.00
N SER A 189 -8.84 -22.86 38.79
CA SER A 189 -9.25 -21.55 38.31
C SER A 189 -8.10 -20.95 37.51
N ASN A 190 -8.15 -21.11 36.18
CA ASN A 190 -7.26 -20.42 35.25
C ASN A 190 -7.97 -19.18 34.75
N SER A 191 -7.67 -18.03 35.37
CA SER A 191 -7.96 -16.73 34.79
C SER A 191 -6.98 -16.50 33.64
N ASN A 192 -7.33 -16.96 32.44
CA ASN A 192 -6.71 -16.48 31.20
C ASN A 192 -7.12 -15.01 31.03
N ALA A 193 -6.35 -14.12 31.63
CA ALA A 193 -6.36 -12.71 31.27
C ALA A 193 -5.75 -12.63 29.87
N THR A 194 -6.61 -12.54 28.86
CA THR A 194 -6.22 -12.14 27.51
C THR A 194 -5.61 -10.75 27.64
N SER A 195 -4.28 -10.69 27.64
CA SER A 195 -3.54 -9.44 27.66
C SER A 195 -3.78 -8.75 26.32
N GLU A 196 -4.84 -7.94 26.23
CA GLU A 196 -5.07 -7.06 25.10
C GLU A 196 -3.81 -6.22 24.87
N THR A 197 -3.11 -6.53 23.79
CA THR A 197 -1.89 -5.82 23.42
C THR A 197 -2.32 -4.49 22.84
N GLN A 198 -2.20 -3.42 23.63
CA GLN A 198 -2.62 -2.08 23.24
C GLN A 198 -1.60 -1.46 22.29
N PHE A 199 -2.10 -0.84 21.21
CA PHE A 199 -1.28 0.04 20.38
C PHE A 199 -0.91 1.30 21.17
N PHE A 200 0.29 1.81 20.92
CA PHE A 200 0.79 3.08 21.43
C PHE A 200 1.08 4.04 20.27
N GLU A 201 0.77 5.31 20.49
CA GLU A 201 1.06 6.38 19.54
C GLU A 201 2.55 6.72 19.51
N VAL A 202 3.06 6.96 18.31
CA VAL A 202 4.45 7.28 18.05
C VAL A 202 4.53 8.62 17.33
N GLU A 203 5.30 9.55 17.89
CA GLU A 203 5.81 10.72 17.18
C GLU A 203 7.31 10.85 17.48
N LYS A 204 8.14 10.67 16.45
CA LYS A 204 9.61 10.76 16.57
C LYS A 204 10.20 11.59 15.45
N VAL A 205 11.30 12.27 15.76
CA VAL A 205 12.12 12.97 14.78
C VAL A 205 13.55 12.50 14.94
N LEU A 206 14.13 11.98 13.86
CA LEU A 206 15.48 11.45 13.80
C LEU A 206 16.27 12.18 12.71
N ASN A 207 17.50 12.55 13.04
CA ASN A 207 18.44 13.14 12.10
C ASN A 207 19.40 12.06 11.63
N GLY A 208 19.57 11.94 10.32
CA GLY A 208 20.34 10.87 9.69
C GLY A 208 21.10 11.37 8.47
N ILE A 209 21.48 10.40 7.64
CA ILE A 209 22.17 10.68 6.39
C ILE A 209 21.61 9.84 5.23
N ALA A 210 21.64 10.44 4.06
CA ALA A 210 21.59 9.75 2.77
C ALA A 210 23.03 9.46 2.29
N TYR A 211 23.28 8.24 1.84
CA TYR A 211 24.59 7.84 1.32
C TYR A 211 24.45 6.73 0.28
N LYS A 212 25.52 6.51 -0.50
CA LYS A 212 25.61 5.45 -1.49
C LYS A 212 26.55 4.35 -1.00
N LEU A 213 26.19 3.08 -1.18
CA LEU A 213 27.03 1.91 -0.84
C LEU A 213 28.31 1.87 -1.71
N GLY A 214 29.26 1.01 -1.34
CA GLY A 214 30.53 0.83 -2.03
C GLY A 214 31.67 1.73 -1.55
N GLU A 215 32.89 1.19 -1.54
CA GLU A 215 34.09 1.83 -0.95
C GLU A 215 34.42 3.21 -1.54
N LYS A 216 34.15 3.40 -2.83
CA LYS A 216 34.46 4.64 -3.56
C LYS A 216 33.52 5.79 -3.23
N ASN A 217 32.38 5.51 -2.60
CA ASN A 217 31.36 6.49 -2.31
C ASN A 217 31.50 7.00 -0.88
N THR A 218 32.29 8.05 -0.66
CA THR A 218 32.49 8.61 0.69
C THR A 218 31.52 9.73 1.05
N ALA A 219 30.79 10.26 0.07
CA ALA A 219 29.86 11.35 0.28
C ALA A 219 28.60 10.88 1.02
N SER A 220 28.15 11.72 1.95
CA SER A 220 26.85 11.62 2.59
C SER A 220 26.19 12.98 2.64
N LYS A 221 24.87 13.02 2.66
CA LYS A 221 24.06 14.22 2.79
C LYS A 221 23.18 14.08 4.04
N GLU A 222 23.04 15.14 4.82
CA GLU A 222 22.08 15.15 5.94
C GLU A 222 20.66 14.89 5.43
N SER A 223 19.91 14.14 6.23
CA SER A 223 18.50 13.80 5.98
C SER A 223 17.74 13.84 7.30
N ASN A 224 16.48 14.27 7.25
CA ASN A 224 15.60 14.29 8.43
C ASN A 224 14.44 13.32 8.22
N LEU A 225 14.14 12.54 9.25
CA LEU A 225 13.01 11.62 9.28
C LEU A 225 12.08 11.99 10.43
N LYS A 226 10.81 12.26 10.13
CA LYS A 226 9.73 12.28 11.12
C LYS A 226 8.88 11.02 10.97
N ILE A 227 8.61 10.35 12.07
CA ILE A 227 7.75 9.15 12.14
C ILE A 227 6.51 9.53 12.93
N VAL A 228 5.34 9.29 12.37
CA VAL A 228 4.04 9.47 13.02
C VAL A 228 3.18 8.24 12.77
N GLY A 229 2.61 7.63 13.81
CA GLY A 229 1.73 6.47 13.63
C GLY A 229 1.43 5.73 14.93
N SER A 230 0.90 4.52 14.81
CA SER A 230 0.60 3.64 15.92
C SER A 230 1.46 2.39 15.84
N ALA A 231 2.00 1.96 16.98
CA ALA A 231 2.85 0.78 17.08
C ALA A 231 2.32 -0.18 18.16
N LYS A 232 2.62 -1.47 18.03
CA LYS A 232 2.54 -2.43 19.13
C LYS A 232 3.68 -3.43 19.02
N VAL A 233 4.06 -3.99 20.15
CA VAL A 233 5.00 -5.11 20.20
C VAL A 233 4.20 -6.34 20.58
N ASN A 234 4.24 -7.39 19.75
CA ASN A 234 3.51 -8.62 20.04
C ASN A 234 4.17 -9.40 21.19
N THR A 235 3.57 -10.51 21.59
CA THR A 235 4.09 -11.36 22.69
C THR A 235 5.44 -12.00 22.39
N GLU A 236 5.85 -12.06 21.12
CA GLU A 236 7.13 -12.58 20.66
C GLU A 236 8.21 -11.49 20.64
N GLY A 237 7.84 -10.24 20.94
CA GLY A 237 8.75 -9.11 20.95
C GLY A 237 8.89 -8.45 19.58
N GLU A 238 8.03 -8.77 18.61
CA GLU A 238 8.10 -8.21 17.27
C GLU A 238 7.26 -6.94 17.15
N LEU A 239 7.82 -5.93 16.49
CA LEU A 239 7.16 -4.67 16.23
C LEU A 239 6.16 -4.79 15.08
N GLN A 240 4.95 -4.30 15.30
CA GLN A 240 4.00 -3.94 14.26
C GLN A 240 3.81 -2.42 14.28
N PHE A 241 3.89 -1.76 13.13
CA PHE A 241 3.76 -0.31 13.02
C PHE A 241 2.92 0.06 11.80
N GLU A 242 1.99 1.00 11.97
CA GLU A 242 1.21 1.58 10.88
C GLU A 242 1.31 3.11 10.99
N GLY A 243 1.74 3.77 9.92
CA GLY A 243 1.87 5.23 9.94
C GLY A 243 2.56 5.84 8.74
N ILE A 244 3.09 7.04 8.96
CA ILE A 244 3.71 7.91 7.97
C ILE A 244 5.16 8.17 8.35
N PHE A 245 6.05 7.99 7.39
CA PHE A 245 7.42 8.49 7.43
C PHE A 245 7.49 9.75 6.58
N GLU A 246 7.87 10.87 7.17
CA GLU A 246 8.18 12.09 6.44
C GLU A 246 9.70 12.23 6.34
N ILE A 247 10.24 11.99 5.13
CA ILE A 247 11.68 12.07 4.84
C ILE A 247 11.93 13.33 4.03
N ASP A 248 12.75 14.24 4.57
CA ASP A 248 13.10 15.52 3.93
C ASP A 248 11.86 16.31 3.42
N GLY A 249 10.76 16.28 4.18
CA GLY A 249 9.51 16.96 3.87
C GLY A 249 8.58 16.22 2.90
N LYS A 250 8.89 14.97 2.52
CA LYS A 250 8.03 14.11 1.71
C LYS A 250 7.43 13.00 2.57
N ALA A 251 6.11 12.83 2.50
CA ALA A 251 5.39 11.80 3.24
C ALA A 251 5.33 10.47 2.47
N TYR A 252 5.51 9.39 3.21
CA TYR A 252 5.47 8.01 2.73
C TYR A 252 4.65 7.16 3.70
N ASN A 253 3.81 6.28 3.18
CA ASN A 253 3.02 5.34 3.95
C ASN A 253 3.84 4.10 4.28
N LEU A 254 3.80 3.69 5.54
CA LEU A 254 4.44 2.47 6.02
C LEU A 254 3.44 1.63 6.82
N ILE A 255 3.27 0.40 6.37
CA ILE A 255 2.70 -0.69 7.15
C ILE A 255 3.87 -1.63 7.40
N TYR A 256 4.19 -1.89 8.66
CA TYR A 256 5.30 -2.73 9.08
C TYR A 256 4.77 -3.94 9.84
N GLU A 257 4.87 -5.10 9.21
CA GLU A 257 4.59 -6.42 9.80
C GLU A 257 5.90 -7.19 10.02
N SER A 258 5.89 -8.19 10.91
CA SER A 258 7.11 -8.74 11.53
C SER A 258 8.01 -9.61 10.63
N ASP A 259 7.76 -9.65 9.32
CA ASP A 259 8.56 -10.39 8.33
C ASP A 259 9.85 -9.64 7.89
N ASN A 260 10.33 -8.71 8.72
CA ASN A 260 11.62 -8.03 8.64
C ASN A 260 11.86 -7.13 7.43
N SER A 261 10.88 -6.93 6.55
CA SER A 261 11.08 -6.11 5.38
C SER A 261 9.76 -5.55 4.88
N ASN A 262 9.58 -4.24 5.04
CA ASN A 262 8.34 -3.60 4.63
C ASN A 262 8.61 -2.51 3.61
N LEU A 263 7.71 -2.39 2.64
CA LEU A 263 7.82 -1.45 1.54
C LEU A 263 7.34 -0.06 2.00
N LEU A 264 8.21 0.92 1.84
CA LEU A 264 7.86 2.33 1.98
C LEU A 264 7.23 2.78 0.68
N SER A 265 5.95 3.16 0.71
CA SER A 265 5.19 3.49 -0.48
C SER A 265 4.68 4.93 -0.46
N TYR A 266 4.39 5.48 -1.63
CA TYR A 266 3.79 6.80 -1.76
C TYR A 266 2.85 6.86 -2.97
N ALA A 267 1.86 7.73 -2.91
CA ALA A 267 1.01 8.04 -4.04
C ALA A 267 1.77 8.96 -5.01
N SER A 268 2.03 8.50 -6.23
CA SER A 268 2.61 9.31 -7.29
C SER A 268 1.62 10.36 -7.81
N ALA A 269 2.12 11.40 -8.47
CA ALA A 269 1.28 12.43 -9.10
C ALA A 269 0.34 11.86 -10.19
N GLU A 270 0.66 10.68 -10.70
CA GLU A 270 -0.11 9.94 -11.69
C GLU A 270 -1.21 9.06 -11.05
N GLY A 271 -1.32 9.06 -9.71
CA GLY A 271 -2.30 8.27 -8.96
C GLY A 271 -1.82 6.88 -8.56
N TYR A 272 -0.70 6.37 -9.08
CA TYR A 272 -0.19 5.03 -8.71
C TYR A 272 0.47 5.04 -7.33
N THR A 273 0.31 3.95 -6.58
CA THR A 273 1.19 3.64 -5.45
C THR A 273 2.55 3.23 -5.99
N ARG A 274 3.61 3.94 -5.62
CA ARG A 274 4.99 3.63 -5.97
C ARG A 274 5.76 3.24 -4.71
N THR A 275 6.66 2.28 -4.86
CA THR A 275 7.61 1.90 -3.82
C THR A 275 8.81 2.83 -3.86
N TYR A 276 9.05 3.54 -2.76
CA TYR A 276 10.24 4.35 -2.56
C TYR A 276 11.44 3.49 -2.14
N GLY A 277 11.22 2.57 -1.19
CA GLY A 277 12.29 1.75 -0.65
C GLY A 277 11.80 0.65 0.27
N GLN A 278 12.75 -0.11 0.82
CA GLN A 278 12.52 -1.12 1.85
C GLN A 278 13.03 -0.61 3.19
N VAL A 279 12.21 -0.75 4.23
CA VAL A 279 12.46 -0.18 5.56
C VAL A 279 12.82 -1.27 6.54
N PHE A 280 13.85 -0.99 7.34
CA PHE A 280 14.32 -1.82 8.44
C PHE A 280 14.28 -1.01 9.72
N LEU A 281 13.69 -1.57 10.77
CA LEU A 281 13.43 -0.90 12.04
C LEU A 281 13.87 -1.78 13.19
N ASN A 282 14.29 -1.15 14.27
CA ASN A 282 14.35 -1.83 15.56
C ASN A 282 13.03 -1.64 16.33
N ASN A 283 12.80 -2.48 17.35
CA ASN A 283 11.51 -2.55 18.04
C ASN A 283 11.04 -1.26 18.72
N ASP A 284 11.97 -0.39 19.11
CA ASP A 284 11.62 0.88 19.74
C ASP A 284 11.59 2.05 18.75
N LEU A 285 11.75 1.83 17.44
CA LEU A 285 11.78 2.86 16.39
C LEU A 285 12.88 3.92 16.63
N SER A 286 13.95 3.59 17.36
CA SER A 286 15.10 4.48 17.55
C SER A 286 16.15 4.36 16.45
N LYS A 287 16.11 3.30 15.65
CA LYS A 287 16.98 3.07 14.50
C LYS A 287 16.15 2.72 13.29
N VAL A 288 16.44 3.39 12.18
CA VAL A 288 15.77 3.20 10.90
C VAL A 288 16.81 3.17 9.80
N SER A 289 16.69 2.19 8.90
CA SER A 289 17.43 2.16 7.66
C SER A 289 16.46 1.96 6.51
N VAL A 290 16.70 2.64 5.40
CA VAL A 290 15.89 2.55 4.18
C VAL A 290 16.80 2.25 3.00
N SER A 291 16.59 1.12 2.34
CA SER A 291 17.17 0.81 1.03
C SER A 291 16.30 1.44 -0.04
N ILE A 292 16.79 2.48 -0.73
CA ILE A 292 16.01 3.18 -1.76
C ILE A 292 15.97 2.32 -3.02
N LEU A 293 14.77 1.95 -3.48
CA LEU A 293 14.55 1.06 -4.62
C LEU A 293 14.17 1.80 -5.91
N GLU A 294 13.79 3.08 -5.83
CA GLU A 294 13.25 3.87 -6.95
C GLU A 294 14.16 3.92 -8.19
N ASP A 295 15.48 3.84 -8.01
CA ASP A 295 16.49 3.84 -9.09
C ASP A 295 17.20 2.49 -9.26
N GLY A 296 16.64 1.42 -8.69
CA GLY A 296 17.31 0.14 -8.52
C GLY A 296 18.28 0.14 -7.33
N TRP A 297 18.55 -1.04 -6.79
CA TRP A 297 19.41 -1.20 -5.62
C TRP A 297 20.36 -2.39 -5.78
N SER A 298 21.61 -2.22 -5.36
CA SER A 298 22.62 -3.27 -5.29
C SER A 298 23.44 -3.14 -4.00
N ASN A 299 24.11 -4.19 -3.58
CA ASN A 299 25.02 -4.14 -2.44
C ASN A 299 26.31 -3.32 -2.72
N GLU A 300 26.68 -3.12 -3.99
CA GLU A 300 27.88 -2.36 -4.38
C GLU A 300 27.62 -0.86 -4.48
N ASP A 301 26.39 -0.45 -4.81
CA ASP A 301 26.08 0.94 -5.15
C ASP A 301 24.65 1.38 -4.79
N GLY A 302 23.93 0.62 -3.95
CA GLY A 302 22.60 0.99 -3.49
C GLY A 302 22.58 2.33 -2.75
N ASN A 303 21.50 3.09 -2.94
CA ASN A 303 21.24 4.30 -2.17
C ASN A 303 20.59 3.91 -0.83
N MET A 304 21.07 4.51 0.25
CA MET A 304 20.64 4.22 1.62
C MET A 304 20.28 5.51 2.34
N LEU A 305 19.30 5.41 3.23
CA LEU A 305 19.07 6.36 4.31
C LEU A 305 19.25 5.64 5.64
N THR A 306 19.94 6.24 6.59
CA THR A 306 20.03 5.65 7.94
C THR A 306 19.94 6.71 9.02
N TYR A 307 19.19 6.36 10.07
CA TYR A 307 18.85 7.22 11.20
C TYR A 307 19.02 6.45 12.52
N PRO A 308 19.51 7.11 13.58
CA PRO A 308 20.25 8.36 13.57
C PRO A 308 21.69 8.12 13.10
N ALA A 309 22.22 8.99 12.24
CA ALA A 309 23.61 8.88 11.80
C ALA A 309 24.16 10.24 11.35
N LYS A 310 25.44 10.50 11.58
CA LYS A 310 26.14 11.72 11.12
C LYS A 310 27.13 11.44 10.00
N THR A 311 27.56 10.19 9.86
CA THR A 311 28.56 9.78 8.88
C THR A 311 28.17 8.48 8.21
N LYS A 312 28.66 8.23 7.00
CA LYS A 312 28.43 6.96 6.28
C LYS A 312 28.82 5.76 7.12
N THR A 313 29.94 5.82 7.85
CA THR A 313 30.39 4.73 8.71
C THR A 313 29.42 4.43 9.84
N GLU A 314 28.87 5.46 10.49
CA GLU A 314 27.82 5.29 11.50
C GLU A 314 26.53 4.72 10.90
N GLY A 315 26.13 5.24 9.74
CA GLY A 315 24.95 4.74 9.00
C GLY A 315 25.09 3.26 8.63
N LEU A 316 26.22 2.86 8.05
CA LEU A 316 26.51 1.45 7.74
C LEU A 316 26.48 0.55 8.97
N ALA A 317 27.06 1.00 10.10
CA ALA A 317 27.05 0.22 11.33
C ALA A 317 25.62 -0.04 11.84
N ILE A 318 24.75 0.97 11.80
CA ILE A 318 23.35 0.86 12.20
C ILE A 318 22.56 0.00 11.21
N ALA A 319 22.74 0.23 9.91
CA ALA A 319 22.09 -0.56 8.87
C ALA A 319 22.43 -2.05 9.03
N ASN A 320 23.72 -2.39 9.20
CA ASN A 320 24.15 -3.77 9.43
C ASN A 320 23.57 -4.39 10.71
N GLU A 321 23.40 -3.60 11.76
CA GLU A 321 22.79 -4.08 13.02
C GLU A 321 21.33 -4.47 12.81
N ILE A 322 20.53 -3.60 12.21
CA ILE A 322 19.07 -3.82 12.10
C ILE A 322 18.66 -4.63 10.87
N MET A 323 19.56 -4.77 9.88
CA MET A 323 19.34 -5.59 8.69
C MET A 323 19.95 -7.00 8.83
N ILE A 324 20.50 -7.37 10.00
CA ILE A 324 21.31 -8.58 10.12
C ILE A 324 20.57 -9.84 9.67
N ASP A 325 19.32 -10.03 10.08
CA ASP A 325 18.53 -11.21 9.71
C ASP A 325 18.21 -11.24 8.21
N TYR A 326 17.94 -10.08 7.62
CA TYR A 326 17.73 -9.91 6.18
C TYR A 326 19.01 -10.20 5.38
N LEU A 327 20.16 -9.68 5.80
CA LEU A 327 21.43 -9.91 5.13
C LEU A 327 21.83 -11.40 5.21
N LEU A 328 21.61 -12.03 6.36
CA LEU A 328 21.85 -13.45 6.56
C LEU A 328 20.95 -14.32 5.66
N SER A 329 19.67 -13.97 5.51
CA SER A 329 18.75 -14.71 4.63
C SER A 329 19.14 -14.61 3.15
N MET A 330 19.74 -13.49 2.74
CA MET A 330 20.27 -13.29 1.39
C MET A 330 21.66 -13.91 1.14
N GLY A 331 22.31 -14.46 2.18
CA GLY A 331 23.69 -14.94 2.07
C GLY A 331 24.70 -13.81 1.83
N ILE A 332 24.35 -12.57 2.16
CA ILE A 332 25.23 -11.41 2.06
C ILE A 332 25.97 -11.29 3.40
N PRO A 333 27.31 -11.51 3.45
CA PRO A 333 28.07 -11.11 4.63
C PRO A 333 27.91 -9.59 4.77
N THR A 334 27.63 -9.15 6.01
CA THR A 334 27.41 -7.74 6.45
C THR A 334 27.95 -6.68 5.49
N LEU A 335 27.19 -5.63 5.21
CA LEU A 335 27.56 -4.57 4.25
C LEU A 335 28.93 -3.96 4.62
N GLU A 336 29.93 -4.12 3.74
CA GLU A 336 31.29 -3.56 3.90
C GLU A 336 31.44 -2.14 3.32
#